data_AF-A0A9X9G131-F1
#
_entry.id   AF-A0A9X9G131-F1
#
_cell.length_a   1.000
_cell.length_b   1.000
_cell.length_c   1.000
_cell.angle_alpha   90.00
_cell.angle_beta   90.00
_cell.angle_gamma   90.00
#
_symmetry.space_group_name_H-M   'P 1'
#
loop_
_entity.id
_entity.type
_entity.pdbx_description
1 polymer ?
#
loop_
_entity_poly.entity_id
_entity_poly.type
_entity_poly.pdbx_seq_one_letter_code
_entity_poly.pdbx_strand_id
1 'polypeptide(L)' 'MKVKTLRMPDWLERAIEELAEKSDRSFSKEVVRAVREYVERNGVKCPE' A
#
# COMPACT_ATOMS: atom_id res chain seq x y z
N MET A 1 -8.38 10.76 -7.37
CA MET A 1 -6.99 10.39 -6.99
C MET A 1 -6.09 10.47 -8.23
N LYS A 2 -4.83 10.88 -8.09
CA LYS A 2 -3.86 10.80 -9.21
C LYS A 2 -3.25 9.40 -9.24
N VAL A 3 -3.17 8.78 -10.41
CA VAL A 3 -2.51 7.49 -10.59
C VAL A 3 -1.00 7.69 -10.62
N LYS A 4 -0.28 6.84 -9.89
CA LYS A 4 1.18 6.77 -9.89
C LYS A 4 1.60 5.33 -10.16
N THR A 5 2.56 5.15 -11.06
CA THR A 5 3.13 3.85 -11.37
C THR A 5 4.43 3.68 -10.59
N LEU A 6 4.57 2.54 -9.91
CA LEU A 6 5.79 2.15 -9.20
C LEU A 6 6.32 0.87 -9.83
N ARG A 7 7.63 0.79 -10.05
CA ARG A 7 8.28 -0.49 -10.38
C ARG A 7 8.62 -1.19 -9.08
N MET A 8 8.26 -2.45 -8.97
CA MET A 8 8.56 -3.29 -7.82
C MET A 8 9.07 -4.66 -8.26
N PRO A 9 9.87 -5.34 -7.43
CA PRO A 9 10.21 -6.73 -7.65
C PRO A 9 8.99 -7.64 -7.53
N ASP A 10 8.94 -8.70 -8.34
CA ASP A 10 7.82 -9.66 -8.36
C ASP A 10 7.48 -10.24 -6.98
N TRP A 11 8.51 -10.49 -6.14
CA TRP A 11 8.29 -11.03 -4.80
C TRP A 11 7.50 -10.07 -3.90
N LEU A 12 7.66 -8.76 -4.09
CA LEU A 12 6.97 -7.75 -3.30
C LEU A 12 5.53 -7.58 -3.77
N GLU A 13 5.30 -7.64 -5.08
CA GLU A 13 3.96 -7.63 -5.67
C GLU A 13 3.12 -8.78 -5.10
N ARG A 14 3.64 -10.01 -5.16
CA ARG A 14 2.96 -11.21 -4.66
C ARG A 14 2.69 -11.13 -3.15
N ALA A 15 3.66 -10.64 -2.37
CA ALA A 15 3.46 -10.49 -0.93
C ALA A 15 2.33 -9.50 -0.58
N ILE A 16 2.19 -8.42 -1.35
CA ILE A 16 1.12 -7.44 -1.16
C ILE A 16 -0.23 -8.00 -1.62
N GLU A 17 -0.26 -8.74 -2.72
CA GLU A 17 -1.48 -9.45 -3.17
C GLU A 17 -2.01 -10.40 -2.10
N GLU A 18 -1.14 -11.24 -1.50
CA GLU A 18 -1.55 -12.14 -0.42
C GLU A 18 -2.09 -11.40 0.81
N LEU A 19 -1.50 -10.24 1.16
CA LEU A 19 -1.98 -9.40 2.27
C LEU A 19 -3.33 -8.76 1.96
N ALA A 20 -3.53 -8.34 0.69
CA ALA A 20 -4.76 -7.76 0.22
C ALA A 20 -5.91 -8.79 0.25
N GLU A 21 -5.66 -10.01 -0.24
CA GLU A 21 -6.61 -11.13 -0.20
C GLU A 21 -7.02 -11.48 1.23
N LYS A 22 -6.05 -11.61 2.15
CA LYS A 22 -6.32 -11.91 3.58
C LYS A 22 -7.17 -10.85 4.27
N SER A 23 -7.13 -9.62 3.77
CA SER A 23 -7.83 -8.48 4.36
C SER A 23 -9.12 -8.10 3.63
N ASP A 24 -9.52 -8.87 2.61
CA ASP A 24 -10.65 -8.55 1.70
C ASP A 24 -10.51 -7.13 1.08
N ARG A 25 -9.31 -6.81 0.60
CA ARG A 25 -8.97 -5.51 0.01
C ARG A 25 -8.40 -5.68 -1.40
N SER A 26 -8.47 -4.60 -2.18
CA SER A 26 -7.71 -4.54 -3.43
C SER A 26 -6.25 -4.23 -3.15
N PHE A 27 -5.37 -4.71 -4.04
CA PHE A 27 -3.93 -4.42 -4.03
C PHE A 27 -3.63 -2.93 -3.79
N SER A 28 -4.27 -2.05 -4.58
CA SER A 28 -4.06 -0.60 -4.48
C SER A 28 -4.46 -0.04 -3.11
N LYS A 29 -5.53 -0.54 -2.48
CA LYS A 29 -5.93 -0.11 -1.14
C LYS A 29 -4.91 -0.56 -0.09
N GLU A 30 -4.38 -1.77 -0.24
CA GLU A 30 -3.40 -2.31 0.68
C GLU A 30 -2.05 -1.57 0.58
N VAL A 31 -1.59 -1.25 -0.63
CA VAL A 31 -0.42 -0.39 -0.85
C VAL A 31 -0.62 0.99 -0.22
N VAL A 32 -1.76 1.64 -0.47
CA VAL A 32 -2.03 2.98 0.08
C VAL A 32 -2.08 2.95 1.61
N ARG A 33 -2.69 1.91 2.21
CA ARG A 33 -2.70 1.71 3.66
C ARG A 33 -1.28 1.57 4.21
N ALA A 34 -0.47 0.68 3.64
CA ALA A 34 0.89 0.43 4.11
C ALA A 34 1.77 1.68 3.99
N VAL A 35 1.66 2.42 2.88
CA VAL A 35 2.38 3.69 2.69
C VAL A 35 1.91 4.73 3.69
N ARG A 36 0.60 4.86 3.93
CA ARG A 36 0.05 5.78 4.94
C ARG A 36 0.59 5.47 6.33
N GLU A 37 0.53 4.22 6.76
CA GLU A 37 1.05 3.79 8.07
C GLU A 37 2.54 4.07 8.21
N TYR A 38 3.33 3.83 7.17
CA TYR A 38 4.75 4.15 7.15
C TYR A 38 4.98 5.67 7.32
N VAL A 39 4.24 6.48 6.57
CA VAL A 39 4.37 7.95 6.58
C VAL A 39 3.95 8.54 7.94
N GLU A 40 2.85 8.04 8.52
CA GLU A 40 2.37 8.43 9.86
C GLU A 40 3.38 8.06 10.96
N ARG A 41 3.98 6.86 10.91
CA ARG A 41 5.04 6.45 11.85
C ARG A 41 6.29 7.33 11.77
N ASN A 42 6.52 7.97 10.63
CA ASN A 42 7.61 8.92 10.43
C ASN A 42 7.21 10.39 10.71
N GLY A 43 6.07 10.61 11.38
CA GLY A 43 5.65 11.93 11.90
C GLY A 43 4.90 12.80 10.91
N VAL A 44 4.56 12.28 9.72
CA VAL A 44 3.78 13.03 8.72
C VAL A 44 2.30 12.73 8.92
N LYS A 45 1.50 13.77 9.21
CA LYS A 45 0.04 13.63 9.32
C LYS A 45 -0.59 13.48 7.94
N CYS A 46 -1.24 12.34 7.69
CA CYS A 46 -2.03 12.12 6.48
C CYS A 46 -3.47 12.60 6.69
N PRO A 47 -3.97 13.59 5.90
CA PRO A 47 -5.39 13.97 5.93
C PRO A 47 -6.28 12.86 5.33
N GLU A 48 -7.58 12.92 5.63
CA GLU A 48 -8.61 11.99 5.09
C GLU A 48 -8.83 12.13 3.58
#